data_AF-A0A161XIP2-F1
#
_entry.id   AF-A0A161XIP2-F1
#
_cell.length_a   1.000
_cell.length_b   1.000
_cell.length_c   1.000
_cell.angle_alpha   90.00
_cell.angle_beta   90.00
_cell.angle_gamma   90.00
#
_symmetry.space_group_name_H-M   'P 1'
#
loop_
_entity.id
_entity.type
_entity.pdbx_description
1 polymer ?
#
loop_
_entity_poly.entity_id
_entity_poly.type
_entity_poly.pdbx_seq_one_letter_code
_entity_poly.pdbx_strand_id
1 'polypeptide(L)'
;MDIRNHPDAPDFEELQDILVEPVPRSEIEARRENGALLIEDNVREREDLNVVAYVSDDSDGTNANDIGVPLFRLIQLFGTPQLPEFQAGEDISGRRDATFKYLFRVTNKGDPVELPSEWLMTIHDSHVRFAASVAEWRDENTDFVADPKLALASYALALQLVLDPVECVYEGVPF
;
A
#
# COMPACT_ATOMS: atom_id res chain seq x y z
N MET A 1 -10.92 12.19 -7.14
CA MET A 1 -11.55 11.24 -8.09
C MET A 1 -11.33 9.82 -7.58
N ASP A 2 -12.29 8.90 -7.74
CA ASP A 2 -12.07 7.49 -7.37
C ASP A 2 -10.95 6.91 -8.27
N ILE A 3 -9.94 6.28 -7.69
CA ILE A 3 -8.84 5.62 -8.43
C ILE A 3 -9.36 4.64 -9.48
N ARG A 4 -10.46 3.93 -9.21
CA ARG A 4 -11.06 2.95 -10.14
C ARG A 4 -11.63 3.59 -11.41
N ASN A 5 -11.87 4.90 -11.36
CA ASN A 5 -12.39 5.69 -12.48
C ASN A 5 -11.34 6.71 -12.98
N HIS A 6 -10.09 6.61 -12.52
CA HIS A 6 -9.04 7.55 -12.90
C HIS A 6 -8.52 7.21 -14.31
N PRO A 7 -8.49 8.16 -15.26
CA PRO A 7 -8.18 7.88 -16.67
C PRO A 7 -6.74 7.39 -16.89
N ASP A 8 -5.82 7.80 -16.02
CA ASP A 8 -4.40 7.43 -16.09
C ASP A 8 -4.01 6.31 -15.11
N ALA A 9 -4.98 5.72 -14.39
CA ALA A 9 -4.71 4.53 -13.59
C ALA A 9 -4.67 3.30 -14.50
N PRO A 10 -3.77 2.32 -14.25
CA PRO A 10 -3.74 1.09 -15.02
C PRO A 10 -5.03 0.30 -14.83
N ASP A 11 -5.41 -0.46 -15.85
CA ASP A 11 -6.50 -1.44 -15.72
C ASP A 11 -6.07 -2.56 -14.77
N PHE A 12 -6.99 -3.07 -13.94
CA PHE A 12 -6.67 -4.14 -12.98
C PHE A 12 -6.17 -5.43 -13.66
N GLU A 13 -6.58 -5.69 -14.91
CA GLU A 13 -6.07 -6.81 -15.69
C GLU A 13 -4.57 -6.69 -15.99
N GLU A 14 -4.04 -5.47 -16.11
CA GLU A 14 -2.62 -5.20 -16.32
C GLU A 14 -1.77 -5.43 -15.06
N LEU A 15 -2.41 -5.56 -13.90
CA LEU A 15 -1.75 -5.78 -12.60
C LEU A 15 -1.60 -7.28 -12.25
N GLN A 16 -2.07 -8.20 -13.10
CA GLN A 16 -2.08 -9.64 -12.81
C GLN A 16 -0.69 -10.28 -12.70
N ASP A 17 0.33 -9.73 -13.38
CA ASP A 17 1.71 -10.23 -13.35
C ASP A 17 2.56 -9.59 -12.23
N ILE A 18 1.92 -8.95 -11.26
CA ILE A 18 2.59 -8.31 -10.13
C ILE A 18 2.60 -9.22 -8.91
N LEU A 19 3.78 -9.40 -8.33
CA LEU A 19 3.96 -10.06 -7.03
C LEU A 19 4.15 -9.00 -5.95
N VAL A 20 3.39 -9.12 -4.85
CA VAL A 20 3.49 -8.23 -3.68
C VAL A 20 3.89 -9.04 -2.45
N GLU A 21 5.01 -8.67 -1.85
CA GLU A 21 5.56 -9.36 -0.68
C GLU A 21 5.84 -8.37 0.45
N PRO A 22 5.45 -8.67 1.71
CA PRO A 22 5.79 -7.80 2.83
C PRO A 22 7.31 -7.79 3.03
N VAL A 23 7.89 -6.60 3.20
CA VAL A 23 9.32 -6.48 3.51
C VAL A 23 9.56 -7.01 4.92
N PRO A 24 10.47 -7.98 5.12
CA PRO A 24 10.72 -8.55 6.43
C PRO A 24 11.21 -7.49 7.43
N ARG A 25 10.74 -7.59 8.67
CA ARG A 25 11.17 -6.70 9.76
C ARG A 25 12.69 -6.65 9.91
N SER A 26 13.36 -7.80 9.82
CA SER A 26 14.82 -7.87 9.89
C SER A 26 15.52 -7.08 8.79
N GLU A 27 14.92 -6.99 7.60
CA GLU A 27 15.46 -6.16 6.51
C GLU A 27 15.29 -4.67 6.84
N ILE A 28 14.12 -4.26 7.32
CA ILE A 28 13.83 -2.87 7.73
C ILE A 28 14.79 -2.43 8.83
N GLU A 29 14.97 -3.25 9.87
CA GLU A 29 15.89 -2.96 10.98
C GLU A 29 17.33 -2.84 10.48
N ALA A 30 17.80 -3.78 9.64
CA ALA A 30 19.13 -3.72 9.07
C ALA A 30 19.36 -2.47 8.19
N ARG A 31 18.36 -2.05 7.41
CA ARG A 31 18.43 -0.80 6.61
C ARG A 31 18.59 0.42 7.52
N ARG A 32 17.78 0.51 8.57
CA ARG A 32 17.82 1.62 9.55
C ARG A 32 19.14 1.64 10.34
N GLU A 33 19.64 0.49 10.75
CA GLU A 33 20.94 0.36 11.44
C GLU A 33 22.10 0.84 10.56
N ASN A 34 21.99 0.66 9.24
CA ASN A 34 22.95 1.19 8.26
C ASN A 34 22.74 2.68 7.94
N GLY A 35 21.83 3.37 8.63
CA GLY A 35 21.57 4.80 8.45
C GLY A 35 20.58 5.14 7.34
N ALA A 36 20.00 4.14 6.66
CA ALA A 36 19.01 4.40 5.61
C ALA A 36 17.67 4.87 6.21
N LEU A 37 17.07 5.84 5.56
CA LEU A 37 15.78 6.43 5.86
C LEU A 37 14.75 5.96 4.83
N LEU A 38 13.57 5.55 5.29
CA LEU A 38 12.44 5.25 4.41
C LEU A 38 11.73 6.56 4.09
N ILE A 39 11.78 6.99 2.84
CA ILE A 39 11.10 8.19 2.34
C ILE A 39 9.92 7.75 1.47
N GLU A 40 8.80 8.48 1.56
CA GLU A 40 7.53 8.11 0.96
C GLU A 40 6.92 9.28 0.17
N ASP A 41 6.36 8.98 -1.00
CA ASP A 41 5.49 9.88 -1.78
C ASP A 41 4.03 9.44 -1.60
N ASN A 42 3.30 10.14 -0.72
CA ASN A 42 1.92 9.82 -0.40
C ASN A 42 0.97 10.24 -1.52
N VAL A 43 0.51 9.26 -2.29
CA VAL A 43 -0.29 9.45 -3.51
C VAL A 43 -1.62 10.15 -3.21
N ARG A 44 -2.22 9.93 -2.04
CA ARG A 44 -3.47 10.59 -1.64
C ARG A 44 -3.28 12.10 -1.41
N GLU A 45 -2.10 12.51 -0.97
CA GLU A 45 -1.79 13.90 -0.64
C GLU A 45 -1.30 14.71 -1.86
N ARG A 46 -1.14 14.05 -3.01
CA ARG A 46 -0.77 14.67 -4.28
C ARG A 46 -1.93 15.43 -4.91
N GLU A 47 -1.82 16.75 -4.89
CA GLU A 47 -2.80 17.65 -5.51
C GLU A 47 -2.89 17.46 -7.04
N ASP A 48 -1.79 17.08 -7.69
CA ASP A 48 -1.73 16.88 -9.14
C ASP A 48 -2.47 15.63 -9.62
N LEU A 49 -2.54 14.58 -8.78
CA LEU A 49 -3.25 13.33 -9.08
C LEU A 49 -4.72 13.37 -8.64
N ASN A 50 -5.04 14.15 -7.59
CA ASN A 50 -6.39 14.33 -7.06
C ASN A 50 -7.16 13.00 -6.90
N VAL A 51 -6.52 12.02 -6.28
CA VAL A 51 -7.03 10.64 -6.19
C VAL A 51 -7.49 10.30 -4.78
N VAL A 52 -8.56 9.49 -4.71
CA VAL A 52 -9.15 8.97 -3.47
C VAL A 52 -9.56 7.52 -3.72
N ALA A 53 -9.38 6.64 -2.75
CA ALA A 53 -9.94 5.30 -2.77
C ALA A 53 -11.24 5.24 -1.96
N TYR A 54 -12.26 4.61 -2.53
CA TYR A 54 -13.49 4.26 -1.82
C TYR A 54 -13.48 2.76 -1.55
N VAL A 55 -13.44 2.39 -0.26
CA VAL A 55 -13.34 0.97 0.17
C VAL A 55 -14.69 0.24 0.08
N SER A 56 -15.79 0.98 -0.10
CA SER A 56 -17.15 0.44 -0.21
C SER A 56 -17.74 0.76 -1.59
N ASP A 57 -18.43 -0.22 -2.18
CA ASP A 57 -19.18 -0.08 -3.44
C ASP A 57 -20.56 0.61 -3.25
N ASP A 58 -21.05 0.72 -2.02
CA ASP A 58 -22.32 1.39 -1.75
C ASP A 58 -22.32 2.86 -2.17
N SER A 59 -23.30 3.21 -3.01
CA SER A 59 -23.53 4.54 -3.59
C SER A 59 -23.76 5.65 -2.57
N ASP A 60 -24.06 5.29 -1.33
CA ASP A 60 -24.46 6.24 -0.28
C ASP A 60 -23.26 6.86 0.45
N GLY A 61 -22.02 6.45 0.11
CA GLY A 61 -20.77 7.13 0.51
C GLY A 61 -20.47 7.18 2.00
N THR A 62 -21.33 6.61 2.85
CA THR A 62 -21.19 6.60 4.31
C THR A 62 -20.08 5.67 4.80
N ASN A 63 -19.76 4.64 4.02
CA ASN A 63 -18.67 3.68 4.28
C ASN A 63 -17.35 4.00 3.53
N ALA A 64 -17.29 5.15 2.83
CA ALA A 64 -16.11 5.60 2.09
C ALA A 64 -14.85 5.80 2.96
N ASN A 65 -15.04 6.02 4.26
CA ASN A 65 -13.98 6.33 5.21
C ASN A 65 -13.64 5.16 6.16
N ASP A 66 -14.10 3.94 5.87
CA ASP A 66 -13.82 2.80 6.74
C ASP A 66 -12.41 2.24 6.51
N ILE A 67 -11.46 2.79 7.25
CA ILE A 67 -10.07 2.34 7.27
C ILE A 67 -9.88 1.03 8.07
N GLY A 68 -10.91 0.58 8.79
CA GLY A 68 -10.92 -0.69 9.51
C GLY A 68 -10.94 -1.89 8.57
N VAL A 69 -11.69 -1.80 7.46
CA VAL A 69 -11.75 -2.87 6.45
C VAL A 69 -10.38 -3.15 5.82
N PRO A 70 -9.63 -2.15 5.29
CA PRO A 70 -8.30 -2.38 4.75
C PRO A 70 -7.32 -2.91 5.80
N LEU A 71 -7.35 -2.36 7.02
CA LEU A 71 -6.50 -2.84 8.10
C LEU A 71 -6.78 -4.31 8.42
N PHE A 72 -8.04 -4.68 8.60
CA PHE A 72 -8.43 -6.05 8.89
C PHE A 72 -7.97 -6.99 7.78
N ARG A 73 -8.10 -6.57 6.52
CA ARG A 73 -7.68 -7.35 5.37
C ARG A 73 -6.17 -7.58 5.32
N LEU A 74 -5.38 -6.52 5.54
CA LEU A 74 -3.93 -6.60 5.60
C LEU A 74 -3.47 -7.53 6.73
N ILE A 75 -4.14 -7.48 7.89
CA ILE A 75 -3.86 -8.39 9.00
C ILE A 75 -4.13 -9.86 8.61
N GLN A 76 -5.24 -10.13 7.92
CA GLN A 76 -5.57 -11.49 7.48
C GLN A 76 -4.55 -12.06 6.49
N LEU A 77 -4.04 -11.23 5.58
CA LEU A 77 -3.13 -11.64 4.52
C LEU A 77 -1.67 -11.71 4.98
N PHE A 78 -1.23 -10.74 5.78
CA PHE A 78 0.18 -10.49 6.04
C PHE A 78 0.55 -10.46 7.54
N GLY A 79 -0.42 -10.66 8.43
CA GLY A 79 -0.22 -10.53 9.86
C GLY A 79 -0.09 -9.07 10.31
N THR A 80 0.51 -8.83 11.47
CA THR A 80 0.67 -7.47 12.01
C THR A 80 1.66 -6.62 11.19
N PRO A 81 1.56 -5.28 11.22
CA PRO A 81 2.52 -4.39 10.56
C PRO A 81 3.99 -4.71 10.87
N GLN A 82 4.86 -4.66 9.85
CA GLN A 82 6.28 -5.02 9.99
C GLN A 82 7.14 -3.89 10.59
N LEU A 83 6.68 -2.65 10.49
CA LEU A 83 7.36 -1.47 11.02
C LEU A 83 7.24 -1.43 12.56
N PRO A 84 8.37 -1.39 13.30
CA PRO A 84 8.37 -1.49 14.76
C PRO A 84 7.46 -0.48 15.47
N GLU A 85 7.41 0.75 14.98
CA GLU A 85 6.56 1.83 15.54
C GLU A 85 5.04 1.58 15.41
N PHE A 86 4.63 0.64 14.54
CA PHE A 86 3.24 0.25 14.31
C PHE A 86 2.88 -1.11 14.93
N GLN A 87 3.81 -1.73 15.66
CA GLN A 87 3.55 -3.00 16.35
C GLN A 87 2.47 -2.83 17.43
N ALA A 88 1.66 -3.87 17.61
CA ALA A 88 0.65 -3.92 18.66
C ALA A 88 1.30 -3.99 20.04
N GLY A 89 0.85 -3.14 20.97
CA GLY A 89 1.36 -3.08 22.34
C GLY A 89 2.53 -2.10 22.56
N GLU A 90 3.05 -1.49 21.49
CA GLU A 90 4.07 -0.44 21.58
C GLU A 90 3.48 0.92 21.99
N ASP A 91 4.35 1.83 22.44
CA ASP A 91 3.96 3.20 22.75
C ASP A 91 3.42 3.92 21.50
N ILE A 92 2.15 4.35 21.58
CA ILE A 92 1.46 5.04 20.50
C ILE A 92 1.52 6.57 20.63
N SER A 93 2.16 7.10 21.67
CA SER A 93 2.20 8.55 21.96
C SER A 93 2.80 9.39 20.83
N GLY A 94 3.66 8.78 20.00
CA GLY A 94 4.29 9.42 18.84
C GLY A 94 3.46 9.38 17.54
N ARG A 95 2.37 8.61 17.48
CA ARG A 95 1.55 8.49 16.26
C ARG A 95 0.67 9.72 16.11
N ARG A 96 0.83 10.44 15.00
CA ARG A 96 0.08 11.68 14.71
C ARG A 96 -0.86 11.54 13.52
N ASP A 97 -0.36 11.01 12.42
CA ASP A 97 -1.09 11.03 11.15
C ASP A 97 -1.48 9.64 10.62
N ALA A 98 -0.82 8.58 11.11
CA ALA A 98 -1.09 7.18 10.77
C ALA A 98 -1.17 6.31 12.03
N THR A 99 -2.09 5.34 12.02
CA THR A 99 -2.32 4.34 13.05
C THR A 99 -1.69 2.99 12.70
N PHE A 100 -1.52 2.67 11.42
CA PHE A 100 -0.79 1.51 10.93
C PHE A 100 -0.01 1.82 9.64
N LYS A 101 1.00 1.02 9.32
CA LYS A 101 1.71 1.08 8.04
C LYS A 101 2.35 -0.27 7.72
N TYR A 102 2.07 -0.78 6.53
CA TYR A 102 2.74 -1.93 5.95
C TYR A 102 3.72 -1.47 4.89
N LEU A 103 4.86 -2.15 4.78
CA LEU A 103 5.84 -1.93 3.71
C LEU A 103 5.91 -3.18 2.85
N PHE A 104 5.71 -3.00 1.55
CA PHE A 104 5.73 -4.07 0.56
C PHE A 104 6.83 -3.83 -0.46
N ARG A 105 7.43 -4.94 -0.90
CA ARG A 105 8.20 -5.04 -2.12
C ARG A 105 7.26 -5.50 -3.21
N VAL A 106 7.21 -4.75 -4.30
CA VAL A 106 6.39 -5.06 -5.46
C VAL A 106 7.32 -5.44 -6.61
N THR A 107 7.09 -6.61 -7.21
CA THR A 107 7.87 -7.12 -8.35
C THR A 107 6.95 -7.29 -9.55
N ASN A 108 7.23 -6.56 -10.63
CA ASN A 108 6.55 -6.72 -11.91
C ASN A 108 7.24 -7.84 -12.70
N LYS A 109 6.52 -8.93 -12.97
CA LYS A 109 7.00 -10.06 -13.78
C LYS A 109 6.66 -9.93 -15.27
N GLY A 110 5.87 -8.94 -15.65
CA GLY A 110 5.52 -8.61 -17.03
C GLY A 110 6.62 -7.82 -17.75
N ASP A 111 6.26 -7.20 -18.88
CA ASP A 111 7.17 -6.35 -19.66
C ASP A 111 7.39 -5.00 -18.93
N PRO A 112 8.62 -4.64 -18.52
CA PRO A 112 8.88 -3.43 -17.74
C PRO A 112 8.81 -2.12 -18.55
N VAL A 113 8.22 -2.13 -19.75
CA VAL A 113 8.12 -0.93 -20.62
C VAL A 113 7.39 0.22 -19.92
N GLU A 114 6.44 -0.08 -19.03
CA GLU A 114 5.56 0.93 -18.44
C GLU A 114 5.70 1.11 -16.92
N LEU A 115 6.15 0.08 -16.21
CA LEU A 115 6.36 0.09 -14.76
C LEU A 115 7.75 -0.51 -14.45
N PRO A 116 8.44 -0.03 -13.40
CA PRO A 116 9.71 -0.60 -12.99
C PRO A 116 9.55 -2.08 -12.62
N SER A 117 10.62 -2.85 -12.78
CA SER A 117 10.65 -4.28 -12.44
C SER A 117 10.47 -4.54 -10.93
N GLU A 118 10.93 -3.62 -10.09
CA GLU A 118 10.75 -3.67 -8.64
C GLU A 118 10.58 -2.24 -8.09
N TRP A 119 9.69 -2.07 -7.12
CA TRP A 119 9.59 -0.85 -6.31
C TRP A 119 9.09 -1.17 -4.90
N LEU A 120 9.18 -0.20 -3.98
CA LEU A 120 8.58 -0.30 -2.66
C LEU A 120 7.28 0.50 -2.61
N MET A 121 6.31 -0.06 -1.90
CA MET A 121 5.00 0.54 -1.69
C MET A 121 4.63 0.43 -0.22
N THR A 122 4.07 1.49 0.36
CA THR A 122 3.45 1.40 1.69
C THR A 122 1.94 1.45 1.57
N ILE A 123 1.26 0.69 2.43
CA ILE A 123 -0.19 0.78 2.64
C ILE A 123 -0.43 1.20 4.08
N HIS A 124 -1.10 2.32 4.27
CA HIS A 124 -1.28 2.93 5.58
C HIS A 124 -2.60 3.71 5.63
N ASP A 125 -2.89 4.26 6.80
CA ASP A 125 -3.86 5.34 6.91
C ASP A 125 -3.18 6.70 6.85
N SER A 126 -3.84 7.67 6.21
CA SER A 126 -3.53 9.10 6.32
C SER A 126 -4.81 9.81 6.75
N HIS A 127 -4.78 10.42 7.94
CA HIS A 127 -5.94 11.08 8.56
C HIS A 127 -7.19 10.17 8.61
N VAL A 128 -7.00 8.90 9.01
CA VAL A 128 -8.07 7.88 9.13
C VAL A 128 -8.71 7.53 7.77
N ARG A 129 -7.99 7.72 6.67
CA ARG A 129 -8.42 7.30 5.32
C ARG A 129 -7.37 6.42 4.68
N PHE A 130 -7.82 5.56 3.77
CA PHE A 130 -6.94 4.68 3.01
C PHE A 130 -5.91 5.51 2.22
N ALA A 131 -4.65 5.15 2.41
CA ALA A 131 -3.53 5.75 1.71
C ALA A 131 -2.53 4.68 1.28
N ALA A 132 -1.89 4.95 0.15
CA ALA A 132 -0.74 4.20 -0.28
C ALA A 132 0.31 5.20 -0.77
N SER A 133 1.57 4.84 -0.56
CA SER A 133 2.71 5.65 -1.00
C SER A 133 3.65 4.80 -1.84
N VAL A 134 4.34 5.44 -2.79
CA VAL A 134 5.57 4.88 -3.33
C VAL A 134 6.67 5.18 -2.33
N ALA A 135 7.54 4.22 -2.04
CA ALA A 135 8.59 4.37 -1.05
C ALA A 135 9.97 4.07 -1.62
N GLU A 136 11.00 4.63 -0.98
CA GLU A 136 12.39 4.27 -1.26
C GLU A 136 13.29 4.49 -0.05
N TRP A 137 14.40 3.75 -0.03
CA TRP A 137 15.45 3.93 0.96
C TRP A 137 16.43 4.99 0.47
N ARG A 138 16.67 6.02 1.29
CA ARG A 138 17.65 7.08 1.04
C ARG A 138 18.63 7.22 2.19
N ASP A 139 19.82 7.74 1.90
CA ASP A 139 20.81 8.07 2.94
C ASP A 139 20.53 9.43 3.60
N GLU A 140 19.72 10.28 2.96
CA GLU A 140 19.40 11.62 3.42
C GLU A 140 17.88 11.87 3.42
N ASN A 141 17.43 12.67 4.39
CA ASN A 141 16.03 13.08 4.49
C ASN A 141 15.73 14.18 3.46
N THR A 142 15.43 13.75 2.24
CA THR A 142 15.18 14.62 1.09
C THR A 142 13.83 14.27 0.49
N ASP A 143 13.13 15.26 -0.03
CA ASP A 143 11.83 15.05 -0.65
C ASP A 143 11.93 14.07 -1.83
N PHE A 144 10.93 13.19 -1.92
CA PHE A 144 10.78 12.20 -2.98
C PHE A 144 9.39 12.36 -3.59
N VAL A 145 9.35 12.36 -4.92
CA VAL A 145 8.11 12.35 -5.70
C VAL A 145 8.28 11.27 -6.77
N ALA A 146 7.42 10.27 -6.74
CA ALA A 146 7.45 9.20 -7.71
C ALA A 146 6.86 9.65 -9.05
N ASP A 147 7.19 8.91 -10.11
CA ASP A 147 6.52 9.06 -11.38
C ASP A 147 4.99 8.92 -11.20
N PRO A 148 4.16 9.83 -11.78
CA PRO A 148 2.70 9.78 -11.66
C PRO A 148 2.08 8.42 -11.98
N LYS A 149 2.59 7.72 -13.00
CA LYS A 149 2.06 6.41 -13.41
C LYS A 149 2.37 5.36 -12.35
N LEU A 150 3.59 5.35 -11.81
CA LEU A 150 3.98 4.47 -10.71
C LEU A 150 3.16 4.75 -9.44
N ALA A 151 2.91 6.03 -9.15
CA ALA A 151 2.10 6.45 -8.02
C ALA A 151 0.66 5.94 -8.12
N LEU A 152 0.01 6.16 -9.28
CA LEU A 152 -1.34 5.67 -9.54
C LEU A 152 -1.41 4.13 -9.55
N ALA A 153 -0.43 3.46 -10.17
CA ALA A 153 -0.36 1.99 -10.17
C ALA A 153 -0.22 1.43 -8.76
N SER A 154 0.63 2.03 -7.92
CA SER A 154 0.79 1.62 -6.52
C SER A 154 -0.50 1.82 -5.73
N TYR A 155 -1.20 2.94 -5.94
CA TYR A 155 -2.45 3.23 -5.26
C TYR A 155 -3.58 2.28 -5.68
N ALA A 156 -3.67 1.96 -6.99
CA ALA A 156 -4.62 1.00 -7.52
C ALA A 156 -4.35 -0.43 -7.01
N LEU A 157 -3.09 -0.87 -7.05
CA LEU A 157 -2.66 -2.17 -6.54
C LEU A 157 -2.94 -2.31 -5.03
N ALA A 158 -2.65 -1.27 -4.25
CA ALA A 158 -2.94 -1.26 -2.83
C ALA A 158 -4.44 -1.41 -2.55
N LEU A 159 -5.29 -0.71 -3.33
CA LEU A 159 -6.73 -0.83 -3.20
C LEU A 159 -7.20 -2.24 -3.58
N GLN A 160 -6.69 -2.80 -4.67
CA GLN A 160 -7.02 -4.14 -5.11
C GLN A 160 -6.69 -5.19 -4.04
N LEU A 161 -5.49 -5.12 -3.43
CA LEU A 161 -5.09 -6.04 -2.35
C LEU A 161 -6.05 -6.06 -1.16
N VAL A 162 -6.67 -4.91 -0.85
CA VAL A 162 -7.57 -4.79 0.29
C VAL A 162 -9.04 -5.02 -0.04
N LEU A 163 -9.42 -5.00 -1.32
CA LEU A 163 -10.79 -5.24 -1.78
C LEU A 163 -11.00 -6.63 -2.36
N ASP A 164 -10.03 -7.16 -3.10
CA ASP A 164 -10.22 -8.42 -3.82
C ASP A 164 -10.45 -9.57 -2.84
N PRO A 165 -11.48 -10.41 -3.06
CA PRO A 165 -11.70 -11.60 -2.26
C PRO A 165 -10.53 -12.56 -2.41
N VAL A 166 -10.12 -13.20 -1.32
CA VAL A 166 -9.13 -14.29 -1.41
C VAL A 166 -9.96 -15.48 -1.84
N GLU A 167 -9.73 -15.97 -3.06
CA GLU A 167 -10.23 -17.28 -3.43
C GLU A 167 -9.48 -18.33 -2.60
N CYS A 168 -10.09 -18.76 -1.51
CA CYS A 168 -9.64 -19.95 -0.80
C CYS A 168 -9.92 -21.16 -1.69
N VAL A 169 -8.93 -21.58 -2.47
CA VAL A 169 -8.98 -22.88 -3.15
C VAL A 169 -8.83 -23.97 -2.07
N TYR A 170 -9.96 -24.56 -1.66
CA TYR A 170 -9.94 -25.69 -0.76
C TYR A 170 -9.37 -26.91 -1.49
N GLU A 171 -8.12 -27.26 -1.23
CA GLU A 171 -7.58 -28.55 -1.62
C GLU A 171 -8.21 -29.66 -0.76
N GLY A 172 -9.19 -30.38 -1.32
CA GLY A 172 -9.55 -31.72 -0.85
C GLY A 172 -10.38 -31.81 0.43
N VAL A 173 -11.52 -31.12 0.51
CA VAL A 173 -12.57 -31.49 1.49
C VAL A 173 -13.52 -32.50 0.82
N PRO A 174 -13.45 -33.80 1.15
CA PRO A 174 -14.45 -34.77 0.68
C PRO A 174 -15.79 -34.48 1.37
N PHE A 175 -16.87 -34.41 0.58
CA PHE A 175 -18.25 -34.35 1.05
C PHE A 175 -18.68 -35.67 1.71
#